data_AF-A0A923NKB6-F1
#
_entry.id   AF-A0A923NKB6-F1
#
_cell.length_a   1.000
_cell.length_b   1.000
_cell.length_c   1.000
_cell.angle_alpha   90.00
_cell.angle_beta   90.00
_cell.angle_gamma   90.00
#
_symmetry.space_group_name_H-M   'P 1'
#
loop_
_entity.id
_entity.type
_entity.pdbx_description
1 polymer ?
#
loop_
_entity_poly.entity_id
_entity_poly.type
_entity_poly.pdbx_seq_one_letter_code
_entity_poly.pdbx_strand_id
1 'polypeptide(L)'
;MLVTESPRILELNRDNQFMSRDVMDFWRPVYAEEALVDGKYSAEVYREFFRDLWSRYKEKTGRSINRLLGLNEYARTIEMKQACYAGTYGLMQARDYVALHPGSKVLVMASDIARYGLHTPGEVTQGAGAVAEEPDKYLIGIGETEQAVVPPTQDVVTMAANAADQLLTAEERAEIDTIIFATESGIDNSKSAAVYVQVTLLQRNAAPEKLPLQSKLALARDIMNRIASQVEGK
;
A
#
# COMPACT_ATOMS: atom_id res chain seq x y z
N MET A 1 20.90 6.10 2.54
CA MET A 1 21.51 6.10 3.88
C MET A 1 22.58 7.18 3.90
N LEU A 2 22.45 8.21 4.74
CA LEU A 2 23.50 9.22 4.90
C LEU A 2 24.20 8.96 6.23
N VAL A 3 25.45 8.55 6.18
CA VAL A 3 26.29 8.35 7.37
C VAL A 3 27.13 9.60 7.55
N THR A 4 26.94 10.28 8.67
CA THR A 4 27.72 11.48 9.03
C THR A 4 28.19 11.35 10.49
N GLU A 5 29.18 12.17 10.84
CA GLU A 5 29.81 12.20 12.18
C GLU A 5 28.85 12.63 13.31
N SER A 6 27.68 13.23 12.98
CA SER A 6 26.67 13.66 13.96
C SER A 6 25.25 13.24 13.57
N PRO A 7 24.92 11.94 13.65
CA PRO A 7 23.59 11.45 13.31
C PRO A 7 22.57 11.86 14.40
N ARG A 8 21.45 12.46 13.98
CA ARG A 8 20.45 13.00 14.93
C ARG A 8 19.39 12.01 15.37
N ILE A 9 19.08 10.98 14.57
CA ILE A 9 18.11 9.93 14.92
C ILE A 9 18.51 8.63 14.20
N LEU A 10 18.82 7.59 14.98
CA LEU A 10 18.82 6.20 14.54
C LEU A 10 17.96 5.41 15.53
N GLU A 11 16.85 4.87 15.06
CA GLU A 11 16.02 3.95 15.82
C GLU A 11 16.17 2.56 15.21
N LEU A 12 16.76 1.64 15.96
CA LEU A 12 16.87 0.23 15.55
C LEU A 12 15.68 -0.53 16.14
N ASN A 13 14.76 -0.91 15.26
CA ASN A 13 13.64 -1.78 15.60
C ASN A 13 14.18 -3.13 16.12
N ARG A 14 13.78 -3.50 17.35
CA ARG A 14 14.18 -4.76 18.00
C ARG A 14 13.16 -5.89 17.81
N ASP A 15 12.13 -5.66 17.01
CA ASP A 15 11.04 -6.61 16.76
C ASP A 15 11.29 -7.50 15.53
N ASN A 16 12.34 -7.24 14.76
CA ASN A 16 12.76 -8.03 13.60
C ASN A 16 12.89 -9.54 13.91
N GLN A 17 12.56 -10.36 12.91
CA GLN A 17 12.80 -11.82 12.88
C GLN A 17 13.70 -12.13 11.68
N PHE A 18 14.56 -13.14 11.82
CA PHE A 18 15.47 -13.58 10.76
C PHE A 18 15.56 -15.10 10.74
N MET A 19 15.83 -15.65 9.56
CA MET A 19 15.98 -17.08 9.34
C MET A 19 16.93 -17.29 8.18
N SER A 20 17.83 -18.27 8.33
CA SER A 20 18.76 -18.71 7.31
C SER A 20 18.81 -20.24 7.37
N ARG A 21 18.74 -20.89 6.22
CA ARG A 21 18.87 -22.34 6.06
C ARG A 21 19.67 -22.59 4.80
N ASP A 22 20.49 -23.63 4.83
CA ASP A 22 21.18 -24.11 3.62
C ASP A 22 20.13 -24.76 2.70
N VAL A 23 20.05 -24.29 1.46
CA VAL A 23 19.07 -24.73 0.47
C VAL A 23 19.80 -24.88 -0.86
N MET A 24 19.63 -26.04 -1.48
CA MET A 24 20.25 -26.38 -2.76
C MET A 24 19.30 -26.08 -3.93
N ASP A 25 18.73 -24.88 -3.97
CA ASP A 25 17.85 -24.40 -5.04
C ASP A 25 18.63 -23.77 -6.21
N PHE A 26 19.88 -23.39 -5.96
CA PHE A 26 20.87 -22.96 -6.94
C PHE A 26 22.08 -23.89 -6.94
N TRP A 27 22.42 -24.43 -8.11
CA TRP A 27 23.62 -25.25 -8.25
C TRP A 27 24.28 -25.04 -9.61
N ARG A 28 25.60 -24.82 -9.61
CA ARG A 28 26.40 -24.72 -10.83
C ARG A 28 27.37 -25.90 -10.92
N PRO A 29 27.13 -26.89 -11.79
CA PRO A 29 28.10 -27.95 -12.06
C PRO A 29 29.44 -27.38 -12.52
N VAL A 30 30.54 -28.08 -12.19
CA VAL A 30 31.91 -27.61 -12.49
C VAL A 30 32.17 -27.43 -14.00
N TYR A 31 31.43 -28.16 -14.83
CA TYR A 31 31.51 -28.10 -16.29
C TYR A 31 30.52 -27.13 -16.94
N ALA A 32 29.66 -26.45 -16.16
CA ALA A 32 28.67 -25.52 -16.67
C ALA A 32 29.10 -24.08 -16.43
N GLU A 33 29.06 -23.24 -17.46
CA GLU A 33 29.36 -21.81 -17.34
C GLU A 33 28.25 -21.05 -16.58
N GLU A 34 27.02 -21.57 -16.60
CA GLU A 34 25.83 -20.96 -15.99
C GLU A 34 25.25 -21.84 -14.87
N ALA A 35 24.65 -21.19 -13.86
CA ALA A 35 23.99 -21.88 -12.75
C ALA A 35 22.63 -22.44 -13.16
N LEU A 36 22.30 -23.63 -12.65
CA LEU A 36 20.98 -24.23 -12.77
C LEU A 36 20.14 -23.81 -11.56
N VAL A 37 18.88 -23.43 -11.83
CA VAL A 37 17.92 -22.99 -10.81
C VAL A 37 16.61 -23.73 -10.98
N ASP A 38 16.05 -24.20 -9.87
CA ASP A 38 14.64 -24.58 -9.81
C ASP A 38 13.82 -23.41 -9.26
N GLY A 39 13.29 -22.59 -10.16
CA GLY A 39 12.53 -21.39 -9.79
C GLY A 39 11.24 -21.70 -9.02
N LYS A 40 10.62 -22.87 -9.25
CA LYS A 40 9.41 -23.26 -8.52
C LYS A 40 9.76 -23.63 -7.08
N TYR A 41 10.77 -24.47 -6.91
CA TYR A 41 11.28 -24.83 -5.58
C TYR A 41 11.77 -23.61 -4.80
N SER A 42 12.51 -22.71 -5.46
CA SER A 42 12.97 -21.44 -4.87
C SER A 42 11.79 -20.63 -4.31
N ALA A 43 10.72 -20.45 -5.11
CA ALA A 43 9.54 -19.71 -4.70
C ALA A 43 8.81 -20.37 -3.52
N GLU A 44 8.77 -21.70 -3.47
CA GLU A 44 8.20 -22.45 -2.33
C GLU A 44 9.01 -22.22 -1.05
N VAL A 45 10.34 -22.26 -1.13
CA VAL A 45 11.25 -21.99 -0.01
C VAL A 45 11.05 -20.57 0.53
N TYR A 46 10.94 -19.56 -0.34
CA TYR A 46 10.64 -18.19 0.11
C TYR A 46 9.28 -18.09 0.81
N ARG A 47 8.26 -18.79 0.32
CA ARG A 47 6.92 -18.82 0.94
C ARG A 47 6.94 -19.50 2.31
N GLU A 48 7.69 -20.59 2.45
CA GLU A 48 7.92 -21.27 3.72
C GLU A 48 8.63 -20.34 4.71
N PHE A 49 9.73 -19.72 4.29
CA PHE A 49 10.50 -18.79 5.12
C PHE A 49 9.65 -17.63 5.61
N PHE A 50 8.87 -17.03 4.71
CA PHE A 50 7.97 -15.95 5.06
C PHE A 50 6.96 -16.41 6.11
N ARG A 51 6.34 -17.59 5.94
CA ARG A 51 5.33 -18.12 6.88
C ARG A 51 5.92 -18.35 8.28
N ASP A 52 7.13 -18.89 8.35
CA ASP A 52 7.81 -19.17 9.61
C ASP A 52 8.22 -17.88 10.33
N LEU A 53 8.88 -16.98 9.60
CA LEU A 53 9.27 -15.66 10.10
C LEU A 53 8.06 -14.86 10.58
N TRP A 54 6.98 -14.90 9.80
CA TRP A 54 5.74 -14.23 10.14
C TRP A 54 5.10 -14.82 11.39
N SER A 55 5.08 -16.15 11.54
CA SER A 55 4.55 -16.79 12.74
C SER A 55 5.36 -16.43 13.99
N ARG A 56 6.69 -16.46 13.91
CA ARG A 56 7.57 -16.02 15.00
C ARG A 56 7.39 -14.54 15.34
N TYR A 57 7.19 -13.70 14.33
CA TYR A 57 6.94 -12.27 14.53
C TYR A 57 5.62 -12.04 15.26
N LYS A 58 4.54 -12.74 14.86
CA LYS A 58 3.24 -12.71 15.55
C LYS A 58 3.35 -13.16 17.01
N GLU A 59 4.07 -14.24 17.29
CA GLU A 59 4.28 -14.74 18.65
C GLU A 59 5.06 -13.74 19.51
N LYS A 60 6.13 -13.14 18.97
CA LYS A 60 6.96 -12.17 19.69
C LYS A 60 6.25 -10.85 19.98
N THR A 61 5.43 -10.37 19.05
CA THR A 61 4.85 -9.01 19.11
C THR A 61 3.37 -8.97 19.45
N GLY A 62 2.66 -10.10 19.34
CA GLY A 62 1.21 -10.16 19.45
C GLY A 62 0.47 -9.37 18.35
N ARG A 63 1.16 -8.99 17.26
CA ARG A 63 0.60 -8.17 16.17
C ARG A 63 0.18 -9.05 14.99
N SER A 64 -1.01 -8.82 14.47
CA SER A 64 -1.41 -9.31 13.14
C SER A 64 -0.87 -8.38 12.05
N ILE A 65 -0.85 -8.86 10.79
CA ILE A 65 -0.37 -8.08 9.63
C ILE A 65 -1.20 -6.81 9.47
N ASN A 66 -2.46 -6.91 9.89
CA ASN A 66 -3.47 -5.86 9.83
C ASN A 66 -3.35 -4.88 11.00
N ARG A 67 -3.03 -5.37 12.22
CA ARG A 67 -2.74 -4.52 13.39
C ARG A 67 -1.45 -3.70 13.22
N LEU A 68 -0.50 -4.19 12.41
CA LEU A 68 0.70 -3.43 12.05
C LEU A 68 0.40 -2.18 11.21
N LEU A 69 -0.81 -2.13 10.64
CA LEU A 69 -1.19 -1.19 9.61
C LEU A 69 -2.35 -0.26 10.05
N GLY A 70 -3.26 -0.64 10.98
CA GLY A 70 -4.23 0.31 11.61
C GLY A 70 -5.63 0.52 10.95
N LEU A 71 -6.26 -0.51 10.39
CA LEU A 71 -7.67 -0.51 9.89
C LEU A 71 -8.35 -1.79 10.39
N ASN A 72 -9.67 -1.83 10.17
CA ASN A 72 -10.49 -3.02 10.28
C ASN A 72 -9.91 -4.17 9.42
N GLU A 73 -9.39 -5.19 10.12
CA GLU A 73 -8.74 -6.41 9.62
C GLU A 73 -9.60 -7.24 8.64
N TYR A 74 -10.90 -6.96 8.57
CA TYR A 74 -11.86 -7.72 7.78
C TYR A 74 -12.54 -6.91 6.70
N ALA A 75 -12.06 -5.70 6.40
CA ALA A 75 -12.68 -4.88 5.38
C ALA A 75 -12.60 -5.58 4.01
N ARG A 76 -13.76 -5.85 3.40
CA ARG A 76 -13.86 -6.53 2.12
C ARG A 76 -13.41 -5.61 1.01
N THR A 77 -12.44 -6.03 0.21
CA THR A 77 -11.91 -5.25 -0.91
C THR A 77 -12.41 -5.81 -2.24
N ILE A 78 -13.06 -4.97 -3.05
CA ILE A 78 -13.60 -5.34 -4.36
C ILE A 78 -13.07 -4.35 -5.39
N GLU A 79 -12.57 -4.87 -6.53
CA GLU A 79 -12.32 -4.05 -7.71
C GLU A 79 -13.38 -4.31 -8.78
N MET A 80 -13.88 -3.23 -9.38
CA MET A 80 -14.82 -3.27 -10.50
C MET A 80 -14.18 -2.58 -11.71
N LYS A 81 -14.30 -3.20 -12.88
CA LYS A 81 -13.80 -2.64 -14.14
C LYS A 81 -14.86 -1.80 -14.84
N GLN A 82 -14.46 -0.81 -15.65
CA GLN A 82 -15.29 0.17 -16.38
C GLN A 82 -15.52 1.52 -15.66
N ALA A 83 -14.48 2.06 -15.01
CA ALA A 83 -14.42 3.39 -14.37
C ALA A 83 -15.77 3.98 -13.92
N CYS A 84 -16.32 4.98 -14.63
CA CYS A 84 -17.52 5.72 -14.24
C CYS A 84 -18.78 4.85 -14.15
N TYR A 85 -18.94 3.88 -15.06
CA TYR A 85 -20.08 2.96 -15.04
C TYR A 85 -20.00 2.03 -13.83
N ALA A 86 -18.81 1.49 -13.58
CA ALA A 86 -18.53 0.68 -12.40
C ALA A 86 -18.63 1.48 -11.09
N GLY A 87 -18.27 2.76 -11.10
CA GLY A 87 -18.42 3.63 -9.93
C GLY A 87 -19.89 3.82 -9.57
N THR A 88 -20.74 4.03 -10.59
CA THR A 88 -22.20 4.09 -10.41
C THR A 88 -22.76 2.77 -9.86
N TYR A 89 -22.35 1.65 -10.44
CA TYR A 89 -22.76 0.33 -9.96
C TYR A 89 -22.25 0.04 -8.54
N GLY A 90 -21.01 0.44 -8.23
CA GLY A 90 -20.41 0.32 -6.90
C GLY A 90 -21.19 1.11 -5.85
N LEU A 91 -21.66 2.31 -6.19
CA LEU A 91 -22.52 3.10 -5.33
C LEU A 91 -23.89 2.44 -5.09
N MET A 92 -24.50 1.86 -6.14
CA MET A 92 -25.75 1.11 -6.00
C MET A 92 -25.57 -0.11 -5.08
N GLN A 93 -24.49 -0.88 -5.27
CA GLN A 93 -24.13 -2.00 -4.40
C GLN A 93 -23.89 -1.56 -2.95
N ALA A 94 -23.19 -0.44 -2.75
CA ALA A 94 -22.94 0.09 -1.40
C ALA A 94 -24.24 0.48 -0.70
N ARG A 95 -25.15 1.16 -1.42
CA ARG A 95 -26.49 1.51 -0.90
C ARG A 95 -27.25 0.26 -0.46
N ASP A 96 -27.34 -0.74 -1.34
CA ASP A 96 -28.11 -1.96 -1.06
C ASP A 96 -27.49 -2.76 0.09
N TYR A 97 -26.15 -2.81 0.14
CA TYR A 97 -25.44 -3.47 1.22
C TYR A 97 -25.68 -2.80 2.58
N VAL A 98 -25.56 -1.48 2.67
CA VAL A 98 -25.81 -0.73 3.92
C VAL A 98 -27.28 -0.82 4.33
N ALA A 99 -28.22 -0.85 3.38
CA ALA A 99 -29.64 -1.04 3.67
C ALA A 99 -29.92 -2.40 4.32
N LEU A 100 -29.18 -3.45 3.94
CA LEU A 100 -29.30 -4.80 4.52
C LEU A 100 -28.47 -5.00 5.80
N HIS A 101 -27.46 -4.16 6.04
CA HIS A 101 -26.53 -4.27 7.17
C HIS A 101 -26.45 -2.94 7.92
N PRO A 102 -27.45 -2.61 8.77
CA PRO A 102 -27.43 -1.38 9.55
C PRO A 102 -26.18 -1.30 10.43
N GLY A 103 -25.37 -0.26 10.25
CA GLY A 103 -24.10 -0.06 10.96
C GLY A 103 -22.85 -0.35 10.13
N SER A 104 -22.98 -1.00 8.97
CA SER A 104 -21.88 -1.15 8.02
C SER A 104 -21.51 0.18 7.36
N LYS A 105 -20.21 0.37 7.09
CA LYS A 105 -19.68 1.51 6.32
C LYS A 105 -18.91 1.03 5.11
N VAL A 106 -19.32 1.51 3.94
CA VAL A 106 -18.72 1.17 2.65
C VAL A 106 -18.03 2.40 2.06
N LEU A 107 -16.75 2.26 1.73
CA LEU A 107 -16.01 3.25 0.96
C LEU A 107 -16.09 2.88 -0.52
N VAL A 108 -16.71 3.75 -1.32
CA VAL A 108 -16.74 3.63 -2.79
C VAL A 108 -15.78 4.66 -3.36
N MET A 109 -14.87 4.20 -4.20
CA MET A 109 -13.91 5.04 -4.91
C MET A 109 -13.98 4.76 -6.40
N ALA A 110 -13.90 5.81 -7.20
CA ALA A 110 -13.70 5.71 -8.64
C ALA A 110 -12.46 6.52 -9.00
N SER A 111 -11.50 5.88 -9.65
CA SER A 111 -10.28 6.54 -10.09
C SER A 111 -9.78 5.88 -11.35
N ASP A 112 -9.39 6.69 -12.32
CA ASP A 112 -8.97 6.19 -13.61
C ASP A 112 -7.92 7.07 -14.28
N ILE A 113 -7.10 6.49 -15.16
CA ILE A 113 -6.03 7.18 -15.88
C ILE A 113 -6.02 6.70 -17.32
N ALA A 114 -6.23 7.63 -18.27
CA ALA A 114 -5.97 7.34 -19.66
C ALA A 114 -4.49 6.98 -19.89
N ARG A 115 -4.21 5.72 -20.22
CA ARG A 115 -2.85 5.24 -20.54
C ARG A 115 -2.76 4.95 -22.03
N TYR A 116 -1.93 5.72 -22.73
CA TYR A 116 -1.61 5.50 -24.13
C TYR A 116 -0.16 5.07 -24.29
N GLY A 117 0.08 4.18 -25.24
CA GLY A 117 1.43 3.91 -25.70
C GLY A 117 2.01 5.14 -26.41
N LEU A 118 3.32 5.31 -26.35
CA LEU A 118 3.99 6.28 -27.22
C LEU A 118 3.66 5.90 -28.67
N HIS A 119 3.19 6.88 -29.45
CA HIS A 119 2.79 6.71 -30.86
C HIS A 119 1.57 5.79 -31.11
N THR A 120 0.71 5.56 -30.12
CA THR A 120 -0.58 4.90 -30.33
C THR A 120 -1.71 5.93 -30.51
N PRO A 121 -2.70 5.68 -31.38
CA PRO A 121 -3.89 6.53 -31.44
C PRO A 121 -4.65 6.43 -30.11
N GLY A 122 -4.90 7.57 -29.45
CA GLY A 122 -5.73 7.63 -28.25
C GLY A 122 -7.22 7.81 -28.60
N GLU A 123 -8.11 7.29 -27.76
CA GLU A 123 -9.56 7.51 -27.92
C GLU A 123 -9.93 8.97 -27.60
N VAL A 124 -10.88 9.51 -28.38
CA VAL A 124 -11.33 10.90 -28.27
C VAL A 124 -11.99 11.25 -26.94
N THR A 125 -12.47 10.26 -26.19
CA THR A 125 -13.17 10.39 -24.91
C THR A 125 -12.25 10.43 -23.69
N GLN A 126 -10.98 10.04 -23.86
CA GLN A 126 -10.01 9.86 -22.77
C GLN A 126 -8.84 10.88 -22.86
N GLY A 127 -8.98 11.88 -23.73
CA GLY A 127 -8.09 13.03 -23.76
C GLY A 127 -6.72 12.75 -24.37
N ALA A 128 -6.70 12.52 -25.68
CA ALA A 128 -5.49 12.43 -26.48
C ALA A 128 -4.98 13.84 -26.85
N GLY A 129 -4.20 14.44 -25.95
CA GLY A 129 -3.41 15.64 -26.25
C GLY A 129 -2.10 15.28 -26.95
N ALA A 130 -2.14 14.83 -28.22
CA ALA A 130 -0.96 14.84 -29.08
C ALA A 130 -1.32 14.69 -30.58
N VAL A 131 -1.11 15.82 -31.28
CA VAL A 131 -0.80 16.00 -32.72
C VAL A 131 -1.95 15.85 -33.75
N ALA A 132 -2.32 17.00 -34.35
CA ALA A 132 -3.08 17.18 -35.61
C ALA A 132 -4.61 16.99 -35.61
N GLU A 133 -5.32 17.50 -34.61
CA GLU A 133 -6.79 17.57 -34.61
C GLU A 133 -7.28 19.02 -34.48
N GLU A 134 -8.45 19.33 -35.05
CA GLU A 134 -9.03 20.67 -35.02
C GLU A 134 -9.42 21.07 -33.58
N PRO A 135 -8.98 22.23 -33.07
CA PRO A 135 -9.20 22.61 -31.66
C PRO A 135 -10.66 22.58 -31.21
N ASP A 136 -11.60 22.92 -32.10
CA ASP A 136 -13.03 22.97 -31.80
C ASP A 136 -13.64 21.59 -31.53
N LYS A 137 -12.98 20.51 -31.97
CA LYS A 137 -13.36 19.14 -31.58
C LYS A 137 -13.29 18.96 -30.06
N TYR A 138 -12.33 19.60 -29.41
CA TYR A 138 -12.15 19.53 -27.97
C TYR A 138 -13.01 20.59 -27.26
N LEU A 139 -12.87 21.85 -27.67
CA LEU A 139 -13.51 22.99 -26.99
C LEU A 139 -15.04 23.02 -27.17
N ILE A 140 -15.55 22.62 -28.34
CA ILE A 140 -16.98 22.65 -28.68
C ILE A 140 -17.55 21.23 -28.71
N GLY A 141 -16.84 20.29 -29.33
CA GLY A 141 -17.33 18.92 -29.53
C GLY A 141 -17.54 18.15 -28.22
N ILE A 142 -16.48 18.00 -27.42
CA ILE A 142 -16.55 17.36 -26.10
C ILE A 142 -16.75 18.36 -24.95
N GLY A 143 -16.50 19.65 -25.18
CA GLY A 143 -16.68 20.71 -24.19
C GLY A 143 -15.56 20.82 -23.15
N GLU A 144 -14.35 20.33 -23.47
CA GLU A 144 -13.20 20.31 -22.56
C GLU A 144 -12.23 21.45 -22.88
N THR A 145 -11.82 22.19 -21.85
CA THR A 145 -10.87 23.33 -21.99
C THR A 145 -9.48 23.01 -21.46
N GLU A 146 -9.38 22.16 -20.45
CA GLU A 146 -8.14 21.80 -19.77
C GLU A 146 -8.20 20.33 -19.36
N GLN A 147 -7.05 19.65 -19.34
CA GLN A 147 -6.96 18.26 -18.92
C GLN A 147 -5.77 18.05 -18.01
N ALA A 148 -6.00 17.39 -16.88
CA ALA A 148 -4.93 17.03 -15.96
C ALA A 148 -4.14 15.82 -16.50
N VAL A 149 -2.81 15.91 -16.47
CA VAL A 149 -1.91 14.81 -16.81
C VAL A 149 -1.28 14.30 -15.52
N VAL A 150 -1.45 13.01 -15.25
CA VAL A 150 -0.93 12.38 -14.04
C VAL A 150 0.58 12.11 -14.23
N PRO A 151 1.46 12.56 -13.31
CA PRO A 151 2.89 12.29 -13.41
C PRO A 151 3.19 10.80 -13.19
N PRO A 152 4.34 10.28 -13.67
CA PRO A 152 4.70 8.86 -13.51
C PRO A 152 4.80 8.37 -12.06
N THR A 153 4.88 9.29 -11.08
CA THR A 153 4.92 8.99 -9.65
C THR A 153 3.53 8.85 -9.01
N GLN A 154 2.46 9.04 -9.78
CA GLN A 154 1.07 8.89 -9.34
C GLN A 154 0.33 7.90 -10.24
N ASP A 155 -0.68 7.27 -9.65
CA ASP A 155 -1.52 6.24 -10.27
C ASP A 155 -2.93 6.28 -9.66
N VAL A 156 -3.82 5.39 -10.13
CA VAL A 156 -5.20 5.34 -9.63
C VAL A 156 -5.29 5.09 -8.13
N VAL A 157 -4.36 4.34 -7.54
CA VAL A 157 -4.35 4.04 -6.11
C VAL A 157 -4.01 5.27 -5.31
N THR A 158 -2.92 5.96 -5.69
CA THR A 158 -2.44 7.15 -4.97
C THR A 158 -3.40 8.33 -5.11
N MET A 159 -4.03 8.52 -6.27
CA MET A 159 -5.08 9.53 -6.44
C MET A 159 -6.29 9.24 -5.55
N ALA A 160 -6.80 8.01 -5.58
CA ALA A 160 -7.93 7.61 -4.74
C ALA A 160 -7.62 7.71 -3.25
N ALA A 161 -6.43 7.27 -2.83
CA ALA A 161 -5.99 7.37 -1.44
C ALA A 161 -5.87 8.83 -0.99
N ASN A 162 -5.33 9.72 -1.83
CA ASN A 162 -5.26 11.15 -1.51
C ASN A 162 -6.64 11.81 -1.43
N ALA A 163 -7.61 11.39 -2.25
CA ALA A 163 -8.98 11.87 -2.17
C ALA A 163 -9.66 11.38 -0.88
N ALA A 164 -9.56 10.09 -0.57
CA ALA A 164 -10.11 9.51 0.64
C ALA A 164 -9.49 10.10 1.91
N ASP A 165 -8.19 10.40 1.90
CA ASP A 165 -7.49 10.97 3.05
C ASP A 165 -7.97 12.38 3.42
N GLN A 166 -8.43 13.15 2.42
CA GLN A 166 -9.01 14.49 2.64
C GLN A 166 -10.44 14.44 3.17
N LEU A 167 -11.15 13.34 2.95
CA LEU A 167 -12.56 13.19 3.29
C LEU A 167 -12.79 12.46 4.62
N LEU A 168 -11.95 11.46 4.94
CA LEU A 168 -12.20 10.53 6.04
C LEU A 168 -11.42 10.89 7.31
N THR A 169 -12.14 10.96 8.42
CA THR A 169 -11.58 11.01 9.78
C THR A 169 -10.94 9.68 10.18
N ALA A 170 -10.13 9.67 11.25
CA ALA A 170 -9.51 8.45 11.75
C ALA A 170 -10.55 7.44 12.26
N GLU A 171 -11.61 7.94 12.89
CA GLU A 171 -12.74 7.15 13.41
C GLU A 171 -13.52 6.50 12.26
N GLU A 172 -13.84 7.26 11.21
CA GLU A 172 -14.54 6.72 10.04
C GLU A 172 -13.72 5.64 9.34
N ARG A 173 -12.40 5.83 9.23
CA ARG A 173 -11.49 4.81 8.66
C ARG A 173 -11.54 3.49 9.43
N ALA A 174 -11.64 3.54 10.76
CA ALA A 174 -11.71 2.34 11.59
C ALA A 174 -13.03 1.57 11.42
N GLU A 175 -14.10 2.26 11.05
CA GLU A 175 -15.45 1.68 10.89
C GLU A 175 -15.72 1.16 9.47
N ILE A 176 -14.92 1.52 8.47
CA ILE A 176 -15.06 1.00 7.10
C ILE A 176 -14.85 -0.51 7.10
N ASP A 177 -15.85 -1.25 6.61
CA ASP A 177 -15.85 -2.71 6.52
C ASP A 177 -15.87 -3.23 5.07
N THR A 178 -16.02 -2.33 4.09
CA THR A 178 -16.04 -2.69 2.68
C THR A 178 -15.45 -1.53 1.87
N ILE A 179 -14.58 -1.87 0.91
CA ILE A 179 -13.96 -0.93 -0.02
C ILE A 179 -14.25 -1.41 -1.44
N ILE A 180 -14.96 -0.59 -2.21
CA ILE A 180 -15.24 -0.82 -3.63
C ILE A 180 -14.41 0.17 -4.43
N PHE A 181 -13.57 -0.34 -5.33
CA PHE A 181 -12.71 0.45 -6.19
C PHE A 181 -13.09 0.25 -7.64
N ALA A 182 -13.60 1.29 -8.29
CA ALA A 182 -13.97 1.29 -9.70
C ALA A 182 -12.87 1.94 -10.54
N THR A 183 -12.34 1.20 -11.51
CA THR A 183 -11.25 1.68 -12.40
C THR A 183 -11.19 0.87 -13.68
N GLU A 184 -10.79 1.45 -14.80
CA GLU A 184 -10.35 0.69 -15.97
C GLU A 184 -8.82 0.62 -16.07
N SER A 185 -8.11 1.34 -15.20
CA SER A 185 -6.66 1.47 -15.16
C SER A 185 -6.03 0.72 -13.98
N GLY A 186 -6.45 -0.54 -13.79
CA GLY A 186 -5.93 -1.40 -12.72
C GLY A 186 -4.41 -1.57 -12.78
N ILE A 187 -3.78 -1.67 -11.62
CA ILE A 187 -2.32 -1.82 -11.49
C ILE A 187 -1.85 -3.28 -11.41
N ASP A 188 -2.78 -4.21 -11.19
CA ASP A 188 -2.55 -5.64 -11.12
C ASP A 188 -3.76 -6.38 -11.71
N ASN A 189 -3.54 -7.55 -12.32
CA ASN A 189 -4.61 -8.34 -12.96
C ASN A 189 -5.34 -9.29 -12.01
N SER A 190 -4.78 -9.53 -10.83
CA SER A 190 -5.26 -10.46 -9.82
C SER A 190 -5.62 -9.72 -8.54
N LYS A 191 -4.76 -8.80 -8.10
CA LYS A 191 -4.92 -8.08 -6.84
C LYS A 191 -5.67 -6.77 -7.04
N SER A 192 -6.77 -6.63 -6.30
CA SER A 192 -7.57 -5.41 -6.28
C SER A 192 -6.75 -4.19 -5.82
N ALA A 193 -6.84 -3.08 -6.55
CA ALA A 193 -6.39 -1.73 -6.19
C ALA A 193 -6.95 -1.28 -4.84
N ALA A 194 -8.15 -1.73 -4.46
CA ALA A 194 -8.75 -1.47 -3.14
C ALA A 194 -7.86 -1.98 -2.00
N VAL A 195 -7.13 -3.08 -2.19
CA VAL A 195 -6.18 -3.61 -1.18
C VAL A 195 -5.03 -2.63 -0.98
N TYR A 196 -4.55 -1.99 -2.04
CA TYR A 196 -3.47 -1.02 -1.93
C TYR A 196 -3.97 0.25 -1.24
N VAL A 197 -5.16 0.74 -1.57
CA VAL A 197 -5.75 1.90 -0.86
C VAL A 197 -5.97 1.59 0.61
N GLN A 198 -6.47 0.39 0.93
CA GLN A 198 -6.57 -0.08 2.30
C GLN A 198 -5.20 0.09 2.99
N VAL A 199 -4.13 -0.47 2.43
CA VAL A 199 -2.75 -0.37 2.97
C VAL A 199 -2.20 1.05 3.02
N THR A 200 -2.57 1.93 2.09
CA THR A 200 -2.10 3.32 2.09
C THR A 200 -2.81 4.15 3.18
N LEU A 201 -4.13 4.02 3.32
CA LEU A 201 -4.90 4.71 4.37
C LEU A 201 -4.51 4.21 5.76
N LEU A 202 -4.19 2.91 5.88
CA LEU A 202 -3.55 2.26 7.02
C LEU A 202 -2.26 2.99 7.45
N GLN A 203 -1.28 3.03 6.55
CA GLN A 203 0.06 3.54 6.85
C GLN A 203 0.09 5.03 7.23
N ARG A 204 -0.91 5.82 6.80
CA ARG A 204 -1.02 7.24 7.18
C ARG A 204 -1.52 7.45 8.62
N ASN A 205 -2.28 6.50 9.18
CA ASN A 205 -2.65 6.51 10.60
C ASN A 205 -1.53 6.01 11.52
N ALA A 206 -0.55 5.28 10.96
CA ALA A 206 0.69 4.92 11.64
C ALA A 206 1.70 6.09 11.65
N ALA A 207 1.28 7.28 12.09
CA ALA A 207 2.25 8.15 12.72
C ALA A 207 2.82 7.34 13.90
N PRO A 208 4.15 7.16 14.04
CA PRO A 208 4.69 6.45 15.18
C PRO A 208 4.13 7.13 16.41
N GLU A 209 3.44 6.36 17.26
CA GLU A 209 2.95 6.83 18.55
C GLU A 209 4.15 7.49 19.23
N LYS A 210 4.19 8.84 19.21
CA LYS A 210 5.31 9.56 19.79
C LYS A 210 5.20 9.25 21.27
N LEU A 211 6.07 8.37 21.77
CA LEU A 211 6.15 8.09 23.21
C LEU A 211 6.08 9.44 23.93
N PRO A 212 5.13 9.63 24.88
CA PRO A 212 5.02 10.89 25.60
C PRO A 212 6.40 11.29 26.13
N LEU A 213 6.76 12.57 26.06
CA LEU A 213 8.10 13.03 26.44
C LEU A 213 8.55 12.49 27.81
N GLN A 214 7.59 12.32 28.73
CA GLN A 214 7.81 11.72 30.04
C GLN A 214 8.25 10.25 29.97
N SER A 215 7.67 9.44 29.08
CA SER A 215 8.07 8.05 28.84
C SER A 215 9.46 7.97 28.20
N LYS A 216 9.84 8.93 27.34
CA LYS A 216 11.21 9.02 26.78
C LYS A 216 12.24 9.37 27.85
N LEU A 217 11.90 10.28 28.76
CA LEU A 217 12.75 10.66 29.89
C LEU A 217 12.88 9.52 30.91
N ALA A 218 11.82 8.74 31.14
CA ALA A 218 11.84 7.56 31.99
C ALA A 218 12.76 6.47 31.42
N LEU A 219 12.65 6.18 30.12
CA LEU A 219 13.50 5.21 29.44
C LEU A 219 14.97 5.67 29.40
N ALA A 220 15.22 6.96 29.13
CA ALA A 220 16.56 7.52 29.16
C ALA A 220 17.19 7.44 30.57
N ARG A 221 16.41 7.71 31.63
CA ARG A 221 16.87 7.53 33.02
C ARG A 221 17.16 6.07 33.35
N ASP A 222 16.31 5.14 32.94
CA ASP A 222 16.55 3.70 33.18
C ASP A 222 17.82 3.21 32.47
N ILE A 223 18.05 3.65 31.23
CA ILE A 223 19.28 3.35 30.49
C ILE A 223 20.51 3.95 31.18
N MET A 224 20.44 5.21 31.61
CA MET A 224 21.55 5.87 32.30
C MET A 224 21.87 5.20 33.65
N ASN A 225 20.86 4.79 34.41
CA ASN A 225 21.04 4.08 35.68
C ASN A 225 21.67 2.69 35.46
N ARG A 226 21.27 1.97 34.40
CA ARG A 226 21.90 0.68 34.05
C ARG A 226 23.35 0.84 33.64
N ILE A 227 23.67 1.87 32.85
CA ILE A 227 25.05 2.18 32.47
C ILE A 227 25.88 2.55 33.71
N ALA A 228 25.37 3.40 34.59
CA ALA A 228 26.04 3.76 35.83
C ALA A 228 26.32 2.52 36.72
N SER A 229 25.35 1.62 36.86
CA SER A 229 25.52 0.38 37.63
C SER A 229 26.56 -0.58 37.04
N GLN A 230 26.82 -0.51 35.73
CA GLN A 230 27.87 -1.30 35.07
C GLN A 230 29.26 -0.66 35.20
N VAL A 231 29.35 0.63 35.51
CA VAL A 231 30.61 1.36 35.70
C VAL A 231 31.08 1.29 37.15
N GLU A 232 30.17 1.24 38.13
CA GLU A 232 30.51 1.11 39.56
C GLU A 232 30.85 -0.33 39.99
N GLY A 233 30.67 -1.32 39.10
CA GLY A 233 31.01 -2.73 39.33
C GLY A 233 32.38 -3.17 38.79
N LYS A 234 33.28 -2.22 38.47
CA LYS A 234 34.68 -2.45 38.08
C LYS A 234 35.60 -1.60 38.95
#